data_AF-A0A552AL07-F1
#
_entry.id   AF-A0A552AL07-F1
#
_cell.length_a   1.000
_cell.length_b   1.000
_cell.length_c   1.000
_cell.angle_alpha   90.00
_cell.angle_beta   90.00
_cell.angle_gamma   90.00
#
_symmetry.space_group_name_H-M   'P 1'
#
loop_
_entity.id
_entity.type
_entity.pdbx_description
1 polymer ?
#
loop_
_entity_poly.entity_id
_entity_poly.type
_entity_poly.pdbx_seq_one_letter_code
_entity_poly.pdbx_strand_id
1 'polypeptide(L)' 'MLRKLGFDERIRGSHHIFIQEGIEEILNLQPKQGKAKTYQVKQIRNLILKYKLGGKDENSL' A
#
# COMPACT_ATOMS: atom_id res chain seq x y z
N MET A 1 -2.65 2.25 7.20
CA MET A 1 -1.45 2.90 6.61
C MET A 1 -1.66 3.17 5.12
N LEU A 2 -1.91 2.17 4.27
CA LEU A 2 -2.11 2.38 2.82
C LEU A 2 -3.28 3.31 2.46
N ARG A 3 -4.42 3.21 3.14
CA ARG A 3 -5.53 4.18 2.97
C ARG A 3 -5.12 5.63 3.22
N LYS A 4 -4.17 5.88 4.13
CA LYS A 4 -3.64 7.23 4.41
C LYS A 4 -2.71 7.73 3.31
N LEU A 5 -2.20 6.85 2.45
CA LEU A 5 -1.37 7.19 1.30
C LEU A 5 -2.19 7.42 0.02
N GLY A 6 -3.52 7.29 0.09
CA GLY A 6 -4.43 7.50 -1.05
C GLY A 6 -4.89 6.21 -1.75
N PHE A 7 -4.60 5.03 -1.20
CA PHE A 7 -5.09 3.78 -1.76
C PHE A 7 -6.54 3.51 -1.38
N ASP A 8 -7.33 3.13 -2.38
CA ASP A 8 -8.62 2.49 -2.21
C ASP A 8 -8.43 1.02 -1.83
N GLU A 9 -9.28 0.52 -0.94
CA GLU A 9 -9.24 -0.85 -0.44
C GLU A 9 -10.50 -1.60 -0.86
N ARG A 10 -10.32 -2.80 -1.43
CA ARG A 10 -11.38 -3.76 -1.70
C ARG A 10 -11.08 -5.07 -0.99
N ILE A 11 -12.06 -5.61 -0.28
CA ILE A 11 -11.92 -6.85 0.50
C ILE A 11 -12.67 -7.98 -0.21
N ARG A 12 -11.98 -9.11 -0.43
CA ARG A 12 -12.58 -10.34 -0.98
C ARG A 12 -12.14 -11.54 -0.13
N GLY A 13 -13.02 -11.97 0.77
CA GLY A 13 -12.66 -12.97 1.79
C GLY A 13 -11.55 -12.43 2.69
N SER A 14 -10.43 -13.16 2.81
CA SER A 14 -9.26 -12.71 3.55
C SER A 14 -8.30 -11.82 2.75
N HIS A 15 -8.55 -11.58 1.45
CA HIS A 15 -7.68 -10.76 0.63
C HIS A 15 -8.08 -9.29 0.71
N HIS A 16 -7.07 -8.44 0.92
CA HIS A 16 -7.18 -6.98 0.87
C HIS A 16 -6.45 -6.49 -0.39
N ILE A 17 -7.20 -5.96 -1.33
CA ILE A 17 -6.68 -5.44 -2.60
C ILE A 17 -6.62 -3.92 -2.48
N PHE A 18 -5.45 -3.33 -2.74
CA PHE A 18 -5.26 -1.88 -2.74
C PHE A 18 -4.90 -1.39 -4.14
N ILE A 19 -5.58 -0.33 -4.57
CA ILE A 19 -5.37 0.37 -5.84
C ILE A 19 -5.30 1.88 -5.57
N GLN A 20 -4.57 2.61 -6.40
CA GLN A 20 -4.51 4.07 -6.33
C GLN A 20 -4.33 4.63 -7.73
N GLU A 21 -5.05 5.69 -8.06
CA GLU A 21 -4.89 6.37 -9.35
C GLU A 21 -3.46 6.89 -9.53
N GLY A 22 -2.89 6.67 -10.71
CA GLY A 22 -1.50 7.03 -11.02
C GLY A 22 -0.43 6.06 -10.49
N ILE A 23 -0.84 4.96 -9.83
CA ILE A 23 0.05 3.86 -9.43
C ILE A 23 -0.32 2.63 -10.25
N GLU A 24 0.65 2.08 -10.99
CA GLU A 24 0.42 0.97 -11.90
C GLU A 24 0.22 -0.36 -11.15
N GLU A 25 0.92 -0.53 -10.03
CA GLU A 25 0.91 -1.78 -9.29
C GLU A 25 -0.29 -1.91 -8.36
N ILE A 26 -0.98 -3.04 -8.50
CA ILE A 26 -2.03 -3.47 -7.58
C ILE A 26 -1.39 -4.25 -6.43
N LEU A 27 -1.66 -3.85 -5.19
CA LEU A 27 -1.22 -4.59 -4.00
C LEU A 27 -2.31 -5.57 -3.58
N ASN A 28 -2.00 -6.87 -3.57
CA ASN A 28 -2.89 -7.90 -3.02
C ASN A 28 -2.30 -8.48 -1.73
N LEU A 29 -2.88 -8.09 -0.61
CA LEU A 29 -2.43 -8.46 0.73
C LEU A 29 -3.36 -9.52 1.32
N GLN A 30 -2.86 -10.74 1.44
CA GLN A 30 -3.47 -11.77 2.26
C GLN A 30 -2.73 -11.88 3.60
N PRO A 31 -3.38 -11.64 4.75
CA PRO A 31 -2.76 -11.83 6.05
C PRO A 31 -2.49 -13.32 6.28
N LYS A 32 -1.32 -13.64 6.85
CA LYS A 32 -0.98 -14.98 7.34
C LYS A 32 -0.80 -14.87 8.85
N GLN A 33 -1.70 -15.50 9.62
CA GLN A 33 -1.70 -15.44 11.10
C GLN A 33 -1.68 -13.99 11.63
N GLY A 34 -2.46 -13.10 11.01
CA GLY A 34 -2.52 -11.69 11.39
C GLY A 34 -1.30 -10.85 11.01
N LYS A 35 -0.30 -11.41 10.31
CA LYS A 35 0.90 -10.70 9.86
C LYS A 35 0.98 -10.66 8.34
N ALA A 36 1.59 -9.59 7.82
CA ALA A 36 2.01 -9.53 6.43
C ALA A 36 3.19 -10.47 6.20
N LYS A 37 3.27 -11.07 5.02
CA LYS A 37 4.42 -11.89 4.63
C LYS A 37 5.61 -10.96 4.29
N THR A 38 6.85 -11.37 4.58
CA THR A 38 8.05 -10.52 4.40
C THR A 38 8.17 -9.92 2.99
N TYR A 39 7.80 -10.68 1.95
CA TYR A 39 7.84 -10.18 0.57
C TYR A 39 6.82 -9.06 0.32
N GLN A 40 5.66 -9.07 1.00
CA GLN A 40 4.66 -8.00 0.89
C GLN A 40 5.19 -6.72 1.51
N VAL A 41 5.91 -6.82 2.63
CA VAL A 41 6.58 -5.66 3.23
C VAL A 41 7.61 -5.08 2.25
N LYS A 42 8.42 -5.92 1.61
CA LYS A 42 9.39 -5.49 0.59
C LYS A 42 8.69 -4.84 -0.61
N GLN A 43 7.58 -5.42 -1.09
CA GLN A 43 6.79 -4.88 -2.20
C GLN A 43 6.23 -3.50 -1.85
N ILE A 44 5.61 -3.35 -0.68
CA ILE A 44 5.06 -2.06 -0.22
C ILE A 44 6.18 -1.02 -0.09
N ARG A 45 7.33 -1.38 0.49
CA ARG A 45 8.48 -0.48 0.60
C ARG A 45 8.96 -0.01 -0.77
N ASN A 46 9.15 -0.93 -1.72
CA ASN A 46 9.60 -0.60 -3.06
C ASN A 46 8.63 0.34 -3.76
N LEU A 47 7.32 0.12 -3.57
CA LEU A 47 6.28 0.95 -4.15
C LEU A 47 6.27 2.37 -3.54
N ILE A 48 6.40 2.48 -2.22
CA ILE A 48 6.57 3.77 -1.52
C ILE A 48 7.76 4.55 -2.09
N LEU A 49 8.90 3.87 -2.29
CA LEU A 49 10.10 4.53 -2.83
C LEU A 49 9.95 4.91 -4.31
N LYS A 50 9.38 4.03 -5.14
CA LYS A 50 9.17 4.25 -6.57
C LYS A 50 8.28 5.47 -6.82
N TYR A 51 7.19 5.60 -6.08
CA TYR A 51 6.20 6.67 -6.25
C TYR A 51 6.36 7.82 -5.24
N LYS A 52 7.42 7.81 -4.43
CA LYS A 52 7.70 8.81 -3.37
C LYS A 52 6.47 9.07 -2.48
N LEU A 53 5.78 8.00 -2.11
CA LEU A 53 4.55 8.09 -1.31
C LEU A 53 4.89 8.49 0.12
N GLY A 54 4.10 9.40 0.70
CA GLY A 54 4.33 9.87 2.06
C GLY A 54 5.26 11.10 2.18
N GLY A 55 5.62 11.75 1.06
CA GLY A 55 6.37 13.01 1.05
C GLY A 55 5.53 14.30 1.14
N LYS A 56 4.23 14.21 1.49
CA LYS A 56 3.47 15.40 1.87
C LYS A 56 3.67 15.65 3.36
N ASP A 57 4.83 16.23 3.69
CA ASP A 57 4.92 17.01 4.92
C ASP A 57 4.05 18.25 4.72
N GLU A 58 3.01 18.40 5.53
CA GLU A 58 2.11 19.56 5.57
C GLU A 58 2.82 20.82 6.12
N ASN A 59 4.09 21.04 5.75
CA ASN A 59 4.90 22.15 6.24
C ASN A 59 5.82 22.76 5.16
N SER A 60 5.48 22.56 3.88
CA SER A 60 6.07 23.30 2.76
C SER A 60 5.09 24.38 2.27
N LEU A 61 4.89 25.40 3.11
CA LEU A 61 4.44 26.74 2.76
C LEU A 61 5.28 27.74 3.55
#